data_AF-A0A1W9J9R0-F1
#
_entry.id   AF-A0A1W9J9R0-F1
#
_cell.length_a   1.000
_cell.length_b   1.000
_cell.length_c   1.000
_cell.angle_alpha   90.00
_cell.angle_beta   90.00
_cell.angle_gamma   90.00
#
_symmetry.space_group_name_H-M   'P 1'
#
loop_
_entity.id
_entity.type
_entity.pdbx_description
1 polymer ?
#
loop_
_entity_poly.entity_id
_entity_poly.type
_entity_poly.pdbx_seq_one_letter_code
_entity_poly.pdbx_strand_id
1 'polypeptide(L)'
;MGQNDVADNQAADTAQNEVPAFLHIADRFIALANEQAQEKDLATASAGFLYANARFTAFLVASQCGTPEALEAEKAAAIEYFVNQYAQALTSNITDYQKNFAQYFSK
;
A
#
# COMPACT_ATOMS: atom_id res chain seq x y z
N MET A 1 -47.17 -1.80 -26.96
CA MET A 1 -46.32 -3.00 -26.87
C MET A 1 -44.91 -2.59 -27.27
N GLY A 2 -43.94 -2.77 -26.36
CA GLY A 2 -42.50 -2.74 -26.64
C GLY A 2 -41.78 -1.40 -26.46
N GLN A 3 -41.55 -0.97 -25.21
CA GLN A 3 -40.43 -0.07 -24.88
C GLN A 3 -39.13 -0.89 -24.89
N ASN A 4 -38.12 -0.39 -25.59
CA ASN A 4 -36.78 -0.98 -25.65
C ASN A 4 -35.96 -0.47 -24.45
N ASP A 5 -35.94 -1.23 -23.36
CA ASP A 5 -35.07 -1.02 -22.19
C ASP A 5 -33.72 -1.71 -22.40
N VAL A 6 -32.79 -1.08 -23.13
CA VAL A 6 -31.43 -1.66 -23.34
C VAL A 6 -30.29 -0.64 -23.11
N ALA A 7 -30.56 0.49 -22.44
CA ALA A 7 -29.58 1.58 -22.33
C ALA A 7 -28.93 1.78 -20.95
N ASP A 8 -29.05 0.83 -20.01
CA ASP A 8 -28.56 1.08 -18.64
C ASP A 8 -27.87 -0.13 -17.98
N ASN A 9 -26.95 -0.80 -18.70
CA ASN A 9 -26.16 -1.89 -18.11
C ASN A 9 -24.66 -1.86 -18.46
N GLN A 10 -24.11 -0.70 -18.83
CA GLN A 10 -22.66 -0.53 -19.04
C GLN A 10 -21.98 0.26 -17.92
N ALA A 11 -22.71 1.04 -17.12
CA ALA A 11 -22.13 1.81 -16.02
C ALA A 11 -21.82 0.97 -14.77
N ALA A 12 -22.49 -0.17 -14.59
CA ALA A 12 -22.33 -1.03 -13.42
C ALA A 12 -21.08 -1.93 -13.48
N ASP A 13 -20.59 -2.26 -14.67
CA ASP A 13 -19.48 -3.21 -14.88
C ASP A 13 -18.09 -2.54 -14.85
N THR A 14 -18.04 -1.21 -15.04
CA THR A 14 -16.80 -0.43 -14.96
C THR A 14 -16.34 -0.15 -13.53
N ALA A 15 -17.27 -0.05 -12.56
CA ALA A 15 -16.93 0.28 -11.17
C ALA A 15 -16.27 -0.88 -10.40
N GLN A 16 -16.43 -2.13 -10.87
CA GLN A 16 -15.91 -3.33 -10.20
C GLN A 16 -14.48 -3.72 -10.63
N ASN A 17 -13.93 -3.07 -11.66
CA ASN A 17 -12.59 -3.34 -12.20
C ASN A 17 -11.60 -2.18 -12.01
N GLU A 18 -11.95 -1.15 -11.22
CA GLU A 18 -11.02 -0.08 -10.91
C GLU A 18 -9.99 -0.55 -9.87
N VAL A 19 -8.72 -0.54 -10.28
CA VAL A 19 -7.59 -0.75 -9.38
C VAL A 19 -7.64 0.34 -8.30
N PRO A 20 -7.70 -0.02 -7.00
CA PRO A 20 -7.74 0.97 -5.93
C PRO A 20 -6.63 2.02 -6.06
N ALA A 21 -6.99 3.30 -5.94
CA ALA A 21 -6.05 4.41 -6.15
C ALA A 21 -4.77 4.34 -5.29
N PHE A 22 -4.85 3.71 -4.10
CA PHE A 22 -3.68 3.52 -3.25
C PHE A 22 -2.63 2.58 -3.86
N LEU A 23 -3.02 1.65 -4.72
CA LEU A 23 -2.08 0.76 -5.42
C LEU A 23 -1.26 1.54 -6.44
N HIS A 24 -1.88 2.44 -7.20
CA HIS A 24 -1.14 3.35 -8.09
C HIS A 24 -0.15 4.25 -7.33
N ILE A 25 -0.51 4.67 -6.10
CA ILE A 25 0.42 5.41 -5.23
C ILE A 25 1.56 4.50 -4.76
N ALA A 26 1.27 3.27 -4.37
CA ALA A 26 2.28 2.28 -3.97
C ALA A 26 3.28 2.00 -5.10
N ASP A 27 2.81 1.84 -6.34
CA ASP A 27 3.65 1.63 -7.52
C ASP A 27 4.64 2.78 -7.72
N ARG A 28 4.21 4.03 -7.48
CA ARG A 28 5.10 5.20 -7.57
C ARG A 28 6.18 5.19 -6.49
N PHE A 29 5.86 4.75 -5.28
CA PHE A 29 6.88 4.58 -4.23
C PHE A 29 7.86 3.45 -4.56
N ILE A 30 7.36 2.33 -5.11
CA ILE A 30 8.20 1.21 -5.57
C ILE A 30 9.12 1.65 -6.71
N ALA A 31 8.61 2.43 -7.68
CA ALA A 31 9.42 2.97 -8.77
C ALA A 31 10.60 3.80 -8.24
N LEU A 32 10.34 4.70 -7.28
CA LEU A 32 11.41 5.47 -6.64
C LEU A 32 12.38 4.58 -5.85
N ALA A 33 11.89 3.57 -5.11
CA ALA A 33 12.75 2.64 -4.40
C ALA A 33 13.65 1.84 -5.37
N ASN A 34 13.15 1.50 -6.55
CA ASN A 34 13.91 0.82 -7.60
C ASN A 34 15.01 1.73 -8.19
N GLU A 35 14.72 3.02 -8.42
CA GLU A 35 15.74 4.01 -8.81
C GLU A 35 16.86 4.08 -7.76
N GLN A 36 16.50 4.18 -6.48
CA GLN A 36 17.48 4.20 -5.38
C GLN A 36 18.28 2.89 -5.29
N ALA A 37 17.66 1.74 -5.58
CA ALA A 37 18.33 0.44 -5.59
C ALA A 37 19.36 0.32 -6.73
N GLN A 38 19.15 1.01 -7.85
CA GLN A 38 20.12 1.10 -8.94
C GLN A 38 21.31 2.01 -8.59
N GLU A 39 21.06 3.13 -7.90
CA GLU A 39 22.11 4.07 -7.48
C GLU A 39 22.96 3.58 -6.31
N LYS A 40 22.36 2.79 -5.41
CA LYS A 40 22.99 2.24 -4.20
C LYS A 40 23.00 0.72 -4.29
N ASP A 41 22.17 0.08 -3.47
CA ASP A 41 21.93 -1.34 -3.46
C ASP A 41 20.52 -1.60 -2.91
N LEU A 42 19.99 -2.79 -3.16
CA LEU A 42 18.64 -3.18 -2.77
C LEU A 42 18.42 -3.11 -1.25
N ALA A 43 19.41 -3.47 -0.43
CA ALA A 43 19.27 -3.49 1.02
C ALA A 43 19.18 -2.07 1.59
N THR A 44 20.02 -1.16 1.11
CA THR A 44 20.01 0.26 1.47
C THR A 44 18.71 0.93 1.05
N ALA A 45 18.26 0.70 -0.19
CA ALA A 45 16.98 1.24 -0.68
C ALA A 45 15.78 0.71 0.14
N SER A 46 15.78 -0.59 0.46
CA SER A 46 14.73 -1.22 1.27
C SER A 46 14.68 -0.66 2.69
N ALA A 47 15.83 -0.49 3.35
CA ALA A 47 15.91 0.11 4.67
C ALA A 47 15.43 1.57 4.67
N GLY A 48 15.82 2.34 3.64
CA GLY A 48 15.36 3.70 3.44
C GLY A 48 13.84 3.79 3.26
N PHE A 49 13.26 2.91 2.45
CA PHE A 49 11.83 2.89 2.19
C PHE A 49 11.02 2.54 3.45
N LEU A 50 11.46 1.54 4.22
CA LEU A 50 10.83 1.18 5.50
C LEU A 50 10.88 2.34 6.50
N TYR A 51 12.04 3.01 6.63
CA TYR A 51 12.19 4.14 7.53
C TYR A 51 11.38 5.37 7.08
N ALA A 52 11.28 5.60 5.77
CA ALA A 52 10.44 6.66 5.20
C ALA A 52 8.95 6.44 5.54
N ASN A 53 8.46 5.20 5.41
CA ASN A 53 7.10 4.85 5.81
C ASN A 53 6.86 5.15 7.29
N ALA A 54 7.77 4.74 8.18
CA ALA A 54 7.64 5.02 9.62
C ALA A 54 7.59 6.53 9.95
N ARG A 55 8.39 7.35 9.28
CA ARG A 55 8.36 8.82 9.46
C ARG A 55 7.06 9.42 8.95
N PHE A 56 6.57 8.94 7.81
CA PHE A 56 5.32 9.41 7.22
C PHE A 56 4.12 9.07 8.10
N THR A 57 4.02 7.84 8.60
CA THR A 57 2.92 7.44 9.49
C THR A 57 3.00 8.13 10.85
N ALA A 58 4.20 8.34 11.40
CA ALA A 58 4.37 9.13 12.63
C ALA A 58 3.87 10.58 12.46
N PHE A 59 4.19 11.22 11.33
CA PHE A 59 3.66 12.54 11.00
C PHE A 59 2.13 12.53 10.88
N LEU A 60 1.55 11.52 10.20
CA LEU A 60 0.11 11.38 10.06
C LEU A 60 -0.59 11.34 11.43
N VAL A 61 -0.11 10.51 12.36
CA VAL A 61 -0.69 10.41 13.72
C VAL A 61 -0.58 11.74 14.45
N ALA A 62 0.60 12.35 14.46
CA ALA A 62 0.82 13.64 15.12
C ALA A 62 -0.09 14.74 14.54
N SER A 63 -0.26 14.76 13.22
CA SER A 63 -1.12 15.72 12.52
C SER A 63 -2.61 15.56 12.87
N GLN A 64 -3.05 14.35 13.22
CA GLN A 64 -4.42 14.06 13.61
C GLN A 64 -4.69 14.35 15.10
N CYS A 65 -3.68 14.19 15.96
CA CYS A 65 -3.83 14.41 17.41
C CYS A 65 -3.87 15.89 17.79
N GLY A 66 -3.11 16.75 17.10
CA GLY A 66 -3.10 18.21 17.31
C GLY A 66 -2.43 18.69 18.61
N THR A 67 -2.30 17.86 19.65
CA THR A 67 -1.54 18.17 20.87
C THR A 67 -0.60 17.03 21.29
N PRO A 68 0.47 17.34 22.06
CA PRO A 68 1.36 16.32 22.61
C PRO A 68 0.67 15.33 23.55
N GLU A 69 -0.30 15.77 24.34
CA GLU A 69 -1.02 14.91 25.30
C GLU A 69 -1.91 13.89 24.58
N ALA A 70 -2.60 14.33 23.53
CA ALA A 70 -3.40 13.45 22.67
C ALA A 70 -2.49 12.46 21.92
N LEU A 71 -1.34 12.92 21.42
CA LEU A 71 -0.37 12.05 20.77
C LEU A 71 0.15 10.97 21.72
N GLU A 72 0.48 11.31 22.97
CA GLU A 72 0.95 10.32 23.94
C GLU A 72 -0.13 9.29 24.27
N ALA A 73 -1.39 9.70 24.36
CA ALA A 73 -2.52 8.79 24.59
C ALA A 73 -2.76 7.82 23.41
N GLU A 74 -2.65 8.29 22.17
CA GLU A 74 -2.94 7.51 20.95
C GLU A 74 -1.74 6.72 20.42
N LYS A 75 -0.52 7.07 20.82
CA LYS A 75 0.74 6.54 20.27
C LYS A 75 0.81 5.02 20.23
N ALA A 76 0.47 4.35 21.34
CA ALA A 76 0.59 2.89 21.43
C ALA A 76 -0.35 2.19 20.44
N ALA A 77 -1.63 2.61 20.40
CA ALA A 77 -2.63 2.06 19.51
C ALA A 77 -2.28 2.33 18.03
N ALA A 78 -1.78 3.53 17.71
CA ALA A 78 -1.36 3.87 16.37
C ALA A 78 -0.17 3.02 15.89
N ILE A 79 0.84 2.82 16.74
CA ILE A 79 1.99 1.95 16.42
C ILE A 79 1.52 0.53 16.12
N GLU A 80 0.69 -0.04 17.00
CA GLU A 80 0.16 -1.39 16.83
C GLU A 80 -0.62 -1.51 15.52
N TYR A 81 -1.50 -0.55 15.23
CA TYR A 81 -2.26 -0.53 13.98
C TYR A 81 -1.35 -0.56 12.75
N PHE A 82 -0.37 0.35 12.63
CA PHE A 82 0.48 0.41 11.43
C PHE A 82 1.37 -0.82 11.28
N VAL A 83 1.91 -1.36 12.38
CA VAL A 83 2.70 -2.59 12.36
C VAL A 83 1.85 -3.77 11.88
N ASN A 84 0.62 -3.90 12.37
CA ASN A 84 -0.29 -4.97 11.97
C ASN A 84 -0.71 -4.85 10.50
N GLN A 85 -0.99 -3.66 10.00
CA GLN A 85 -1.30 -3.43 8.58
C GLN A 85 -0.12 -3.80 7.68
N TYR A 86 1.09 -3.40 8.07
CA TYR A 86 2.30 -3.76 7.32
C TYR A 86 2.55 -5.27 7.34
N ALA A 87 2.42 -5.92 8.49
CA ALA A 87 2.61 -7.36 8.63
C ALA A 87 1.62 -8.16 7.76
N GLN A 88 0.35 -7.74 7.70
CA GLN A 88 -0.66 -8.35 6.84
C GLN A 88 -0.30 -8.21 5.36
N ALA A 89 0.04 -6.98 4.92
CA ALA A 89 0.43 -6.72 3.54
C ALA A 89 1.68 -7.53 3.14
N LEU A 90 2.71 -7.54 3.99
CA LEU A 90 3.93 -8.31 3.76
C LEU A 90 3.64 -9.81 3.67
N THR A 91 2.82 -10.34 4.58
CA THR A 91 2.41 -11.76 4.58
C THR A 91 1.69 -12.13 3.29
N SER A 92 0.76 -11.29 2.83
CA SER A 92 0.04 -11.52 1.57
C SER A 92 1.00 -11.57 0.38
N ASN A 93 1.93 -10.64 0.28
CA ASN A 93 2.90 -10.60 -0.81
C ASN A 93 3.86 -11.80 -0.79
N ILE A 94 4.39 -12.16 0.38
CA ILE A 94 5.25 -13.34 0.52
C ILE A 94 4.49 -14.61 0.15
N THR A 95 3.23 -14.73 0.57
CA THR A 95 2.38 -15.88 0.24
C THR A 95 2.16 -15.98 -1.27
N ASP A 96 2.01 -14.85 -1.97
CA ASP A 96 1.92 -14.83 -3.44
C ASP A 96 3.22 -15.34 -4.09
N TYR A 97 4.37 -14.82 -3.67
CA TYR A 97 5.68 -15.31 -4.13
C TYR A 97 5.89 -16.80 -3.83
N GLN A 98 5.44 -17.30 -2.68
CA GLN A 98 5.53 -18.72 -2.35
C GLN A 98 4.69 -19.59 -3.29
N LYS A 99 3.48 -19.15 -3.62
CA LYS A 99 2.57 -19.89 -4.53
C LYS A 99 3.08 -19.87 -5.98
N ASN A 100 3.61 -18.74 -6.42
CA ASN A 100 3.95 -18.48 -7.82
C ASN A 100 5.46 -18.48 -8.07
N PHE A 101 6.27 -18.99 -7.14
CA PHE A 101 7.73 -18.89 -7.18
C PHE A 101 8.31 -19.40 -8.50
N ALA A 102 7.88 -20.58 -8.94
CA ALA A 102 8.37 -21.18 -10.18
C ALA A 102 8.01 -20.34 -11.41
N GLN A 103 6.85 -19.69 -11.43
CA GLN A 103 6.42 -18.85 -12.55
C GLN A 103 7.18 -17.52 -12.60
N TYR A 104 7.40 -16.90 -11.45
CA TYR A 104 8.08 -15.60 -11.38
C TYR A 104 9.59 -15.69 -11.58
N PHE A 105 10.18 -16.86 -11.28
CA PHE A 105 11.64 -17.07 -11.35
C PHE A 105 12.07 -18.17 -12.33
N SER A 106 11.19 -18.66 -13.20
CA SER A 106 11.60 -19.49 -14.34
C SER A 106 12.40 -18.63 -15.32
N LYS A 107 13.63 -19.05 -15.63
CA LYS A 107 14.50 -18.42 -16.62
C LYS A 107 13.98 -18.56 -18.05
#